data_AF-A0A852ZPY7-F1
#
_entry.id   AF-A0A852ZPY7-F1
#
_cell.length_a   1.000
_cell.length_b   1.000
_cell.length_c   1.000
_cell.angle_alpha   90.00
_cell.angle_beta   90.00
_cell.angle_gamma   90.00
#
_symmetry.space_group_name_H-M   'P 1'
#
loop_
_entity.id
_entity.type
_entity.pdbx_description
1 polymer ?
#
loop_
_entity_poly.entity_id
_entity_poly.type
_entity_poly.pdbx_seq_one_letter_code
_entity_poly.pdbx_strand_id
1 'polypeptide(L)'
;MGDLTQVLWIGGPAAAGKTTVSRLLARRHGLRWYSVDAHTWQYWDRASAAGVALPKSGPGDFDRGPMICEDLRSLPWPLVVVEGALVTPDLTTPTGSAVWLMPSKEEQRARLEKRNPDEVHDGYLWGRQLIRSQLDAAPDAATLVVDNQTVSQTLAAVENHFAKVIAAGPTARGARERQQLLRYANEVAVTHCLKAFERASVPRDADQVIRSFDCECAEPTCDALVDLTVSDAAAALSSRSPALLAPGHHPVR
;
A
#
# COMPACT_ATOMS: atom_id res chain seq x y z
N MET A 1 22.05 0.24 11.11
CA MET A 1 20.73 0.22 10.44
C MET A 1 19.81 1.11 11.27
N GLY A 2 19.32 2.25 10.74
CA GLY A 2 18.55 3.22 11.54
C GLY A 2 17.23 2.65 12.06
N ASP A 3 16.70 3.24 13.14
CA ASP A 3 15.48 2.81 13.83
C ASP A 3 14.24 2.89 12.90
N LEU A 4 13.45 1.81 12.85
CA LEU A 4 12.18 1.68 12.11
C LEU A 4 11.02 1.27 13.03
N THR A 5 11.13 1.50 14.34
CA THR A 5 10.07 1.21 15.33
C THR A 5 8.75 1.92 15.05
N GLN A 6 8.76 3.00 14.27
CA GLN A 6 7.56 3.71 13.81
C GLN A 6 6.79 3.02 12.67
N VAL A 7 7.30 1.90 12.15
CA VAL A 7 6.75 1.23 10.97
C VAL A 7 5.96 -0.02 11.35
N LEU A 8 4.75 -0.12 10.81
CA LEU A 8 3.88 -1.30 10.87
C LEU A 8 3.87 -1.96 9.49
N TRP A 9 4.33 -3.19 9.38
CA TRP A 9 4.51 -3.86 8.10
C TRP A 9 3.38 -4.85 7.81
N ILE A 10 2.76 -4.75 6.64
CA ILE A 10 1.72 -5.66 6.17
C ILE A 10 2.18 -6.33 4.87
N GLY A 11 2.61 -7.59 5.00
CA GLY A 11 3.04 -8.42 3.89
C GLY A 11 1.97 -9.43 3.44
N GLY A 12 2.29 -10.21 2.42
CA GLY A 12 1.42 -11.26 1.87
C GLY A 12 1.25 -11.19 0.34
N PRO A 13 0.68 -12.23 -0.28
CA PRO A 13 0.58 -12.32 -1.73
C PRO A 13 -0.45 -11.37 -2.33
N ALA A 14 -0.48 -11.29 -3.66
CA ALA A 14 -1.56 -10.64 -4.40
C ALA A 14 -2.92 -11.23 -3.99
N ALA A 15 -3.94 -10.38 -3.96
CA ALA A 15 -5.31 -10.71 -3.52
C ALA A 15 -5.49 -11.15 -2.04
N ALA A 16 -4.46 -10.99 -1.20
CA ALA A 16 -4.61 -11.24 0.25
C ALA A 16 -5.42 -10.17 1.01
N GLY A 17 -5.73 -9.02 0.38
CA GLY A 17 -6.46 -7.91 1.01
C GLY A 17 -5.58 -6.82 1.67
N LYS A 18 -4.25 -6.88 1.47
CA LYS A 18 -3.27 -5.96 2.07
C LYS A 18 -3.60 -4.49 1.88
N THR A 19 -3.78 -4.06 0.62
CA THR A 19 -4.03 -2.65 0.28
C THR A 19 -5.30 -2.15 0.97
N THR A 20 -6.40 -2.90 0.93
CA THR A 20 -7.66 -2.53 1.58
C THR A 20 -7.48 -2.40 3.09
N VAL A 21 -6.90 -3.41 3.75
CA VAL A 21 -6.71 -3.41 5.20
C VAL A 21 -5.76 -2.30 5.65
N SER A 22 -4.66 -2.09 4.93
CA SER A 22 -3.66 -1.05 5.26
C SER A 22 -4.24 0.35 5.14
N ARG A 23 -5.03 0.62 4.09
CA ARG A 23 -5.74 1.89 3.90
C ARG A 23 -6.72 2.16 5.04
N LEU A 24 -7.55 1.17 5.39
CA LEU A 24 -8.53 1.31 6.47
C LEU A 24 -7.86 1.46 7.84
N LEU A 25 -6.78 0.71 8.11
CA LEU A 25 -5.99 0.84 9.34
C LEU A 25 -5.39 2.24 9.45
N ALA A 26 -4.72 2.71 8.39
CA ALA A 26 -4.12 4.03 8.35
C ALA A 26 -5.16 5.11 8.61
N ARG A 27 -6.31 5.01 7.93
CA ARG A 27 -7.37 5.98 8.05
C ARG A 27 -7.99 6.00 9.43
N ARG A 28 -8.32 4.85 10.02
CA ARG A 28 -8.97 4.80 11.33
C ARG A 28 -8.07 5.38 12.41
N HIS A 29 -6.79 5.01 12.40
CA HIS A 29 -5.84 5.39 13.44
C HIS A 29 -5.02 6.65 13.11
N GLY A 30 -5.23 7.29 11.96
CA GLY A 30 -4.51 8.50 11.58
C GLY A 30 -3.01 8.26 11.34
N LEU A 31 -2.69 7.17 10.65
CA LEU A 31 -1.33 6.75 10.29
C LEU A 31 -1.02 7.16 8.84
N ARG A 32 0.26 7.21 8.48
CA ARG A 32 0.66 7.32 7.07
C ARG A 32 0.53 5.96 6.42
N TRP A 33 -0.17 5.87 5.30
CA TRP A 33 -0.12 4.68 4.45
C TRP A 33 0.98 4.83 3.40
N TYR A 34 1.83 3.80 3.29
CA TYR A 34 2.94 3.76 2.36
C TYR A 34 2.88 2.45 1.54
N SER A 35 2.44 2.55 0.29
CA SER A 35 2.46 1.41 -0.64
C SER A 35 3.81 1.34 -1.35
N VAL A 36 4.54 0.24 -1.15
CA VAL A 36 5.84 0.04 -1.83
C VAL A 36 5.65 -0.08 -3.35
N ASP A 37 4.50 -0.60 -3.79
CA ASP A 37 4.19 -0.80 -5.21
C ASP A 37 3.85 0.53 -5.90
N ALA A 38 3.28 1.49 -5.18
CA ALA A 38 3.04 2.83 -5.73
C ALA A 38 4.36 3.59 -5.99
N HIS A 39 5.42 3.30 -5.24
CA HIS A 39 6.74 3.93 -5.41
C HIS A 39 7.65 3.21 -6.43
N THR A 40 7.17 2.12 -7.05
CA THR A 40 7.94 1.26 -7.97
C THR A 40 8.76 2.02 -9.02
N TRP A 41 8.15 2.98 -9.71
CA TRP A 41 8.85 3.74 -10.76
C TRP A 41 9.86 4.76 -10.22
N GLN A 42 9.61 5.32 -9.05
CA GLN A 42 10.59 6.18 -8.38
C GLN A 42 11.84 5.38 -7.98
N TYR A 43 11.66 4.15 -7.49
CA TYR A 43 12.78 3.27 -7.18
C TYR A 43 13.53 2.84 -8.44
N TRP A 44 12.82 2.59 -9.53
CA TRP A 44 13.44 2.29 -10.82
C TRP A 44 14.36 3.43 -11.28
N ASP A 45 13.88 4.67 -11.19
CA ASP A 45 14.66 5.85 -11.58
C ASP A 45 15.90 6.04 -10.68
N ARG A 46 15.74 5.88 -9.36
CA ARG A 46 16.85 5.95 -8.40
C ARG A 46 17.88 4.85 -8.62
N ALA A 47 17.44 3.61 -8.83
CA ALA A 47 18.31 2.48 -9.12
C ALA A 47 19.08 2.68 -10.44
N SER A 48 18.38 3.15 -11.48
CA SER A 48 19.00 3.52 -12.76
C SER A 48 20.09 4.60 -12.58
N ALA A 49 19.76 5.67 -11.85
CA ALA A 49 20.69 6.77 -11.58
C ALA A 49 21.90 6.32 -10.74
N ALA A 50 21.73 5.32 -9.88
CA ALA A 50 22.79 4.69 -9.10
C ALA A 50 23.61 3.65 -9.89
N GLY A 51 23.31 3.42 -11.17
CA GLY A 51 24.01 2.46 -12.02
C GLY A 51 23.64 0.99 -11.77
N VAL A 52 22.52 0.72 -11.10
CA VAL A 52 22.00 -0.65 -10.92
C VAL A 52 21.50 -1.18 -12.26
N ALA A 53 21.93 -2.40 -12.63
CA ALA A 53 21.45 -3.08 -13.82
C ALA A 53 19.98 -3.48 -13.63
N LEU A 54 19.08 -2.83 -14.37
CA LEU A 54 17.64 -3.05 -14.24
C LEU A 54 17.19 -4.26 -15.08
N PRO A 55 16.31 -5.12 -14.53
CA PRO A 55 15.85 -6.32 -15.20
C PRO A 55 14.94 -5.98 -16.39
N LYS A 56 15.07 -6.75 -17.48
CA LYS A 56 14.21 -6.58 -18.68
C LYS A 56 12.75 -6.91 -18.44
N SER A 57 12.46 -7.72 -17.42
CA SER A 57 11.11 -8.11 -17.01
C SER A 57 10.32 -6.98 -16.36
N GLY A 58 10.97 -5.85 -16.04
CA GLY A 58 10.32 -4.64 -15.55
C GLY A 58 10.53 -4.42 -14.06
N PRO A 59 9.87 -3.40 -13.48
CA PRO A 59 10.28 -2.83 -12.20
C PRO A 59 9.88 -3.67 -10.97
N GLY A 60 9.27 -4.84 -11.18
CA GLY A 60 8.98 -5.79 -10.11
C GLY A 60 10.18 -6.62 -9.65
N ASP A 61 11.21 -6.76 -10.47
CA ASP A 61 12.20 -7.84 -10.35
C ASP A 61 13.60 -7.40 -9.87
N PHE A 62 13.69 -6.27 -9.17
CA PHE A 62 14.94 -5.83 -8.54
C PHE A 62 14.74 -5.48 -7.07
N ASP A 63 15.81 -5.54 -6.29
CA ASP A 63 15.77 -5.25 -4.86
C ASP A 63 15.52 -3.76 -4.61
N ARG A 64 14.37 -3.48 -3.98
CA ARG A 64 13.94 -2.13 -3.59
C ARG A 64 14.13 -1.86 -2.09
N GLY A 65 14.53 -2.87 -1.31
CA GLY A 65 14.62 -2.83 0.16
C GLY A 65 15.44 -1.65 0.70
N PRO A 66 16.66 -1.39 0.21
CA PRO A 66 17.47 -0.28 0.67
C PRO A 66 16.80 1.09 0.52
N MET A 67 16.12 1.31 -0.61
CA MET A 67 15.41 2.56 -0.90
C MET A 67 14.13 2.71 -0.08
N ILE A 68 13.38 1.61 0.11
CA ILE A 68 12.21 1.57 1.00
C ILE A 68 12.65 1.97 2.42
N CYS A 69 13.71 1.35 2.94
CA CYS A 69 14.22 1.67 4.28
C CYS A 69 14.76 3.11 4.39
N GLU A 70 15.37 3.64 3.32
CA GLU A 70 15.80 5.04 3.27
C GLU A 70 14.60 5.99 3.39
N ASP A 71 13.56 5.78 2.59
CA ASP A 71 12.35 6.59 2.60
C ASP A 71 11.66 6.55 3.97
N LEU A 72 11.52 5.36 4.57
CA LEU A 72 10.84 5.21 5.87
C LEU A 72 11.57 5.89 7.03
N ARG A 73 12.91 6.00 6.97
CA ARG A 73 13.68 6.77 7.96
C ARG A 73 13.46 8.28 7.81
N SER A 74 13.12 8.76 6.62
CA SER A 74 12.77 10.15 6.36
C SER A 74 11.34 10.52 6.79
N LEU A 75 10.55 9.52 7.19
CA LEU A 75 9.13 9.66 7.55
C LEU A 75 8.89 9.36 9.05
N PRO A 76 9.47 10.12 10.00
CA PRO A 76 9.42 9.79 11.42
C PRO A 76 8.05 10.04 12.09
N TRP A 77 7.15 10.79 11.43
CA TRP A 77 5.83 11.11 11.97
C TRP A 77 4.74 11.15 10.88
N PRO A 78 3.52 10.64 11.14
CA PRO A 78 3.13 9.77 12.27
C PRO A 78 3.70 8.36 12.10
N LEU A 79 3.21 7.37 12.86
CA LEU A 79 3.40 5.96 12.54
C LEU A 79 3.05 5.68 11.06
N VAL A 80 3.78 4.75 10.44
CA VAL A 80 3.64 4.42 9.02
C VAL A 80 3.21 2.97 8.88
N VAL A 81 2.08 2.72 8.22
CA VAL A 81 1.73 1.38 7.74
C VAL A 81 2.25 1.18 6.33
N VAL A 82 3.15 0.20 6.17
CA VAL A 82 3.79 -0.15 4.92
C VAL A 82 3.17 -1.43 4.38
N GLU A 83 2.86 -1.46 3.09
CA GLU A 83 2.32 -2.66 2.46
C GLU A 83 2.91 -2.93 1.08
N GLY A 84 2.95 -4.22 0.73
CA GLY A 84 3.16 -4.70 -0.63
C GLY A 84 3.79 -6.08 -0.69
N ALA A 85 3.97 -6.60 -1.90
CA ALA A 85 4.51 -7.96 -2.09
C ALA A 85 5.99 -8.09 -1.69
N LEU A 86 6.74 -6.98 -1.69
CA LEU A 86 8.14 -6.92 -1.26
C LEU A 86 8.33 -6.76 0.26
N VAL A 87 7.25 -6.72 1.04
CA VAL A 87 7.36 -6.79 2.50
C VAL A 87 7.68 -8.23 2.88
N THR A 88 8.97 -8.57 2.82
CA THR A 88 9.51 -9.88 3.19
C THR A 88 9.98 -9.87 4.65
N PRO A 89 10.06 -11.03 5.32
CA PRO A 89 10.58 -11.11 6.70
C PRO A 89 11.96 -10.45 6.88
N ASP A 90 12.85 -10.58 5.89
CA ASP A 90 14.19 -9.98 5.93
C ASP A 90 14.18 -8.44 5.89
N LEU A 91 13.16 -7.85 5.24
CA LEU A 91 13.00 -6.39 5.20
C LEU A 91 12.49 -5.83 6.54
N THR A 92 11.78 -6.65 7.32
CA THR A 92 11.11 -6.21 8.54
C THR A 92 11.98 -6.48 9.76
N THR A 93 12.67 -5.46 10.26
CA THR A 93 13.43 -5.55 11.53
C THR A 93 13.14 -4.35 12.44
N PRO A 94 12.72 -4.57 13.71
CA PRO A 94 12.38 -5.85 14.33
C PRO A 94 11.06 -6.46 13.80
N THR A 95 10.96 -7.79 13.78
CA THR A 95 9.83 -8.54 13.21
C THR A 95 8.50 -8.37 13.96
N GLY A 96 8.52 -7.92 15.22
CA GLY A 96 7.33 -7.78 16.07
C GLY A 96 6.34 -6.70 15.63
N SER A 97 6.71 -5.85 14.67
CA SER A 97 5.83 -4.86 14.04
C SER A 97 5.41 -5.26 12.63
N ALA A 98 5.39 -6.56 12.31
CA ALA A 98 5.05 -7.08 11.00
C ALA A 98 4.02 -8.20 11.04
N VAL A 99 3.10 -8.21 10.08
CA VAL A 99 2.12 -9.28 9.90
C VAL A 99 1.92 -9.61 8.42
N TRP A 100 1.83 -10.91 8.10
CA TRP A 100 1.58 -11.39 6.74
C TRP A 100 0.18 -11.95 6.59
N LEU A 101 -0.60 -11.38 5.69
CA LEU A 101 -1.94 -11.87 5.34
C LEU A 101 -1.80 -13.02 4.34
N MET A 102 -2.17 -14.24 4.74
CA MET A 102 -1.92 -15.45 3.97
C MET A 102 -3.22 -16.21 3.67
N PRO A 103 -3.81 -16.07 2.47
CA PRO A 103 -4.89 -16.94 2.03
C PRO A 103 -4.36 -18.34 1.66
N SER A 104 -5.23 -19.35 1.67
CA SER A 104 -5.03 -20.61 0.95
C SER A 104 -4.88 -20.34 -0.56
N LYS A 105 -4.35 -21.32 -1.28
CA LYS A 105 -4.17 -21.20 -2.73
C LYS A 105 -5.53 -21.05 -3.43
N GLU A 106 -6.52 -21.78 -2.93
CA GLU A 106 -7.89 -21.81 -3.41
C GLU A 106 -8.58 -20.45 -3.18
N GLU A 107 -8.49 -19.91 -1.97
CA GLU A 107 -9.03 -18.58 -1.64
C GLU A 107 -8.34 -17.49 -2.47
N GLN A 108 -7.01 -17.52 -2.61
CA GLN A 108 -6.28 -16.55 -3.42
C GLN A 108 -6.75 -16.57 -4.87
N ARG A 109 -6.88 -17.77 -5.45
CA ARG A 109 -7.35 -17.95 -6.83
C ARG A 109 -8.76 -17.42 -7.00
N ALA A 110 -9.69 -17.78 -6.11
CA ALA A 110 -11.07 -17.30 -6.16
C ALA A 110 -11.16 -15.76 -6.10
N ARG A 111 -10.32 -15.11 -5.28
CA ARG A 111 -10.24 -13.64 -5.21
C ARG A 111 -9.64 -13.02 -6.46
N LEU A 112 -8.62 -13.64 -7.05
CA LEU A 112 -8.01 -13.18 -8.31
C LEU A 112 -8.99 -13.29 -9.47
N GLU A 113 -9.69 -14.42 -9.60
CA GLU A 113 -10.71 -14.66 -10.63
C GLU A 113 -11.85 -13.65 -10.51
N LYS A 114 -12.30 -13.33 -9.29
CA LYS A 114 -13.29 -12.28 -9.07
C LYS A 114 -12.79 -10.89 -9.45
N ARG A 115 -11.50 -10.60 -9.23
CA ARG A 115 -10.90 -9.28 -9.47
C ARG A 115 -10.63 -9.06 -10.96
N ASN A 116 -10.04 -10.06 -11.62
CA ASN A 116 -9.55 -10.00 -13.00
C ASN A 116 -9.90 -11.32 -13.72
N PRO A 117 -11.17 -11.55 -14.07
CA PRO A 117 -11.65 -12.85 -14.56
C PRO A 117 -10.96 -13.37 -15.83
N ASP A 118 -10.45 -12.46 -16.67
CA ASP A 118 -9.82 -12.81 -17.95
C ASP A 118 -8.28 -12.86 -17.89
N GLU A 119 -7.67 -12.74 -16.70
CA GLU A 119 -6.21 -12.69 -16.53
C GLU A 119 -5.63 -14.06 -16.13
N VAL A 120 -4.45 -14.40 -16.66
CA VAL A 120 -3.70 -15.58 -16.22
C VAL A 120 -3.08 -15.32 -14.84
N HIS A 121 -3.37 -16.18 -13.86
CA HIS A 121 -3.02 -15.95 -12.47
C HIS A 121 -1.74 -16.65 -11.99
N ASP A 122 -1.06 -17.43 -12.83
CA ASP A 122 0.07 -18.28 -12.43
C ASP A 122 1.21 -17.50 -11.76
N GLY A 123 1.51 -16.29 -12.24
CA GLY A 123 2.52 -15.43 -11.62
C GLY A 123 2.15 -15.03 -10.18
N TYR A 124 0.88 -14.73 -9.92
CA TYR A 124 0.40 -14.40 -8.57
C TYR A 124 0.39 -15.61 -7.63
N LEU A 125 0.09 -16.80 -8.15
CA LEU A 125 0.13 -18.05 -7.39
C LEU A 125 1.58 -18.47 -7.08
N TRP A 126 2.49 -18.27 -8.03
CA TRP A 126 3.93 -18.46 -7.81
C TRP A 126 4.46 -17.49 -6.76
N GLY A 127 4.11 -16.20 -6.84
CA GLY A 127 4.49 -15.20 -5.84
C GLY A 127 4.00 -15.55 -4.43
N ARG A 128 2.81 -16.18 -4.29
CA ARG A 128 2.36 -16.72 -3.00
C ARG A 128 3.28 -17.82 -2.48
N GLN A 129 3.72 -18.74 -3.34
CA GLN A 129 4.63 -19.81 -2.91
C GLN A 129 5.97 -19.25 -2.43
N LEU A 130 6.49 -18.21 -3.09
CA LEU A 130 7.72 -17.54 -2.68
C LEU A 130 7.58 -16.92 -1.27
N ILE A 131 6.49 -16.17 -1.03
CA ILE A 131 6.23 -15.57 0.29
C ILE A 131 6.07 -16.66 1.35
N ARG A 132 5.37 -17.77 1.03
CA ARG A 132 5.23 -18.91 1.95
C ARG A 132 6.60 -19.49 2.32
N SER A 133 7.49 -19.71 1.36
CA SER A 133 8.84 -20.23 1.67
C SER A 133 9.67 -19.27 2.51
N GLN A 134 9.51 -17.96 2.34
CA GLN A 134 10.19 -16.97 3.18
C GLN A 134 9.65 -16.99 4.62
N LEU A 135 8.34 -17.15 4.79
CA LEU A 135 7.72 -17.26 6.12
C LEU A 135 8.08 -18.58 6.82
N ASP A 136 8.16 -19.69 6.08
CA ASP A 136 8.60 -20.98 6.63
C ASP A 136 10.05 -20.91 7.16
N ALA A 137 10.89 -20.06 6.56
CA ALA A 137 12.25 -19.78 7.02
C ALA A 137 12.33 -18.75 8.17
N ALA A 138 11.22 -18.09 8.50
CA ALA A 138 11.12 -17.04 9.53
C ALA A 138 10.04 -17.41 10.56
N PRO A 139 10.29 -18.38 11.47
CA PRO A 139 9.26 -18.94 12.35
C PRO A 139 8.62 -17.93 13.31
N ASP A 140 9.30 -16.82 13.60
CA ASP A 140 8.79 -15.75 14.45
C ASP A 140 7.92 -14.72 13.69
N ALA A 141 7.78 -14.85 12.37
CA ALA A 141 6.98 -13.95 11.55
C ALA A 141 5.47 -14.18 11.78
N ALA A 142 4.77 -13.15 12.25
CA ALA A 142 3.35 -13.26 12.53
C ALA A 142 2.53 -13.42 11.24
N THR A 143 1.77 -14.51 11.12
CA THR A 143 0.93 -14.78 9.95
C THR A 143 -0.55 -14.77 10.34
N LEU A 144 -1.39 -14.14 9.52
CA LEU A 144 -2.85 -14.19 9.64
C LEU A 144 -3.44 -14.97 8.46
N VAL A 145 -4.11 -16.08 8.75
CA VAL A 145 -4.87 -16.83 7.73
C VAL A 145 -6.17 -16.09 7.43
N VAL A 146 -6.34 -15.64 6.19
CA VAL A 146 -7.46 -14.75 5.80
C VAL A 146 -8.59 -15.46 5.04
N ASP A 147 -8.61 -16.79 5.06
CA ASP A 147 -9.62 -17.61 4.38
C ASP A 147 -11.01 -17.32 4.92
N ASN A 148 -11.97 -17.13 4.01
CA ASN A 148 -13.37 -16.82 4.34
C ASN A 148 -13.57 -15.62 5.29
N GLN A 149 -12.56 -14.76 5.47
CA GLN A 149 -12.68 -13.57 6.28
C GLN A 149 -13.25 -12.41 5.47
N THR A 150 -14.14 -11.66 6.10
CA THR A 150 -14.51 -10.32 5.64
C THR A 150 -13.36 -9.33 5.85
N VAL A 151 -13.44 -8.19 5.15
CA VAL A 151 -12.50 -7.07 5.35
C VAL A 151 -12.48 -6.63 6.82
N SER A 152 -13.65 -6.50 7.45
CA SER A 152 -13.76 -6.07 8.85
C SER A 152 -13.14 -7.06 9.84
N GLN A 153 -13.29 -8.37 9.61
CA GLN A 153 -12.63 -9.39 10.45
C GLN A 153 -11.11 -9.33 10.30
N THR A 154 -10.62 -9.23 9.06
CA THR A 154 -9.17 -9.13 8.79
C THR A 154 -8.59 -7.86 9.41
N LEU A 155 -9.29 -6.72 9.26
CA LEU A 155 -8.88 -5.45 9.84
C LEU A 155 -8.82 -5.52 11.38
N ALA A 156 -9.85 -6.07 12.03
CA ALA A 156 -9.87 -6.22 13.48
C ALA A 156 -8.70 -7.09 14.00
N ALA A 157 -8.36 -8.16 13.29
CA ALA A 157 -7.21 -9.00 13.63
C ALA A 157 -5.87 -8.25 13.51
N VAL A 158 -5.72 -7.46 12.44
CA VAL A 158 -4.52 -6.62 12.21
C VAL A 158 -4.42 -5.49 13.23
N GLU A 159 -5.54 -4.85 13.58
CA GLU A 159 -5.60 -3.85 14.64
C GLU A 159 -5.19 -4.43 15.99
N ASN A 160 -5.69 -5.61 16.33
CA ASN A 160 -5.34 -6.29 17.56
C ASN A 160 -3.83 -6.62 17.61
N HIS A 161 -3.25 -7.04 16.49
CA HIS A 161 -1.81 -7.30 16.40
C HIS A 161 -0.98 -6.03 16.64
N PHE A 162 -1.38 -4.89 16.06
CA PHE A 162 -0.66 -3.62 16.21
C PHE A 162 -1.10 -2.74 17.39
N ALA A 163 -2.06 -3.18 18.21
CA ALA A 163 -2.72 -2.36 19.21
C ALA A 163 -1.75 -1.64 20.17
N LYS A 164 -0.72 -2.35 20.65
CA LYS A 164 0.29 -1.77 21.56
C LYS A 164 1.11 -0.67 20.89
N VAL A 165 1.54 -0.88 19.64
CA VAL A 165 2.36 0.08 18.90
C VAL A 165 1.53 1.31 18.53
N ILE A 166 0.29 1.10 18.06
CA ILE A 166 -0.63 2.19 17.75
C ILE A 166 -0.96 3.03 18.99
N ALA A 167 -1.19 2.39 20.15
CA ALA A 167 -1.50 3.10 21.39
C ALA A 167 -0.33 3.94 21.94
N ALA A 168 0.92 3.52 21.69
CA ALA A 168 2.12 4.20 22.18
C ALA A 168 2.71 5.20 21.17
N GLY A 169 2.49 4.99 19.88
CA GLY A 169 3.12 5.75 18.81
C GLY A 169 2.35 7.02 18.41
N PRO A 170 3.00 7.93 17.67
CA PRO A 170 2.35 9.15 17.24
C PRO A 170 1.33 8.89 16.12
N THR A 171 0.15 9.47 16.27
CA THR A 171 -0.90 9.49 15.23
C THR A 171 -1.23 10.94 14.85
N ALA A 172 -1.96 11.12 13.74
CA ALA A 172 -2.56 12.40 13.40
C ALA A 172 -3.51 12.88 14.51
N ARG A 173 -3.38 14.15 14.90
CA ARG A 173 -4.05 14.79 16.03
C ARG A 173 -5.38 15.44 15.67
N GLY A 174 -5.66 15.60 14.38
CA GLY A 174 -6.87 16.27 13.92
C GLY A 174 -7.18 16.02 12.44
N ALA A 175 -8.33 16.54 12.01
CA ALA A 175 -8.86 16.32 10.67
C ALA A 175 -7.91 16.83 9.57
N ARG A 176 -7.22 17.95 9.78
CA ARG A 176 -6.31 18.53 8.77
C ARG A 176 -5.09 17.65 8.51
N GLU A 177 -4.48 17.13 9.56
CA GLU A 177 -3.35 16.19 9.46
C GLU A 177 -3.80 14.88 8.80
N ARG A 178 -4.98 14.36 9.16
CA ARG A 178 -5.57 13.16 8.54
C ARG A 178 -5.82 13.37 7.04
N GLN A 179 -6.35 14.52 6.65
CA GLN A 179 -6.53 14.88 5.24
C GLN A 179 -5.21 14.94 4.49
N GLN A 180 -4.15 15.50 5.09
CA GLN A 180 -2.82 15.54 4.47
C GLN A 180 -2.25 14.14 4.23
N LEU A 181 -2.48 13.19 5.14
CA LEU A 181 -2.04 11.80 4.97
C LEU A 181 -2.78 11.09 3.83
N LEU A 182 -4.09 11.34 3.70
CA LEU A 182 -4.90 10.82 2.60
C LEU A 182 -4.47 11.44 1.26
N ARG A 183 -4.24 12.75 1.25
CA ARG A 183 -3.76 13.47 0.06
C ARG A 183 -2.40 12.96 -0.40
N TYR A 184 -1.45 12.76 0.53
CA TYR A 184 -0.16 12.15 0.22
C TYR A 184 -0.32 10.81 -0.50
N ALA A 185 -1.18 9.92 -0.01
CA ALA A 185 -1.41 8.62 -0.65
C ALA A 185 -2.00 8.76 -2.06
N ASN A 186 -2.94 9.68 -2.25
CA ASN A 186 -3.53 9.97 -3.56
C ASN A 186 -2.50 10.54 -4.55
N GLU A 187 -1.65 11.48 -4.11
CA GLU A 187 -0.57 12.06 -4.92
C GLU A 187 0.44 11.02 -5.37
N VAL A 188 0.84 10.12 -4.47
CA VAL A 188 1.71 8.99 -4.81
C VAL A 188 1.05 8.07 -5.84
N ALA A 189 -0.24 7.75 -5.69
CA ALA A 189 -0.98 6.89 -6.62
C ALA A 189 -1.13 7.52 -8.01
N VAL A 190 -1.40 8.83 -8.09
CA VAL A 190 -1.46 9.57 -9.37
C VAL A 190 -0.08 9.58 -10.02
N THR A 191 0.98 9.91 -9.26
CA THR A 191 2.36 9.94 -9.76
C THR A 191 2.76 8.58 -10.33
N HIS A 192 2.43 7.49 -9.63
CA HIS A 192 2.65 6.13 -10.09
C HIS A 192 2.00 5.88 -11.45
N CYS A 193 0.73 6.25 -11.61
CA CYS A 193 -0.01 6.04 -12.86
C CYS A 193 0.60 6.83 -14.02
N LEU A 194 0.88 8.12 -13.82
CA LEU A 194 1.48 8.97 -14.84
C LEU A 194 2.85 8.43 -15.29
N LYS A 195 3.71 8.02 -14.34
CA LYS A 195 5.00 7.40 -14.64
C LYS A 195 4.85 6.06 -15.38
N ALA A 196 3.84 5.27 -15.05
CA ALA A 196 3.55 4.04 -15.78
C ALA A 196 3.12 4.33 -17.24
N PHE A 197 2.35 5.39 -17.47
CA PHE A 197 1.90 5.77 -18.83
C PHE A 197 3.05 6.27 -19.69
N GLU A 198 3.94 7.10 -19.15
CA GLU A 198 5.18 7.56 -19.82
C GLU A 198 6.05 6.39 -20.31
N ARG A 199 5.95 5.24 -19.65
CA ARG A 199 6.80 4.06 -19.88
C ARG A 199 6.09 2.91 -20.59
N ALA A 200 4.79 3.04 -20.85
CA ALA A 200 4.02 1.97 -21.47
C ALA A 200 4.36 1.85 -22.95
N SER A 201 4.60 0.62 -23.42
CA SER A 201 4.82 0.35 -24.86
C SER A 201 3.61 0.68 -25.73
N VAL A 202 2.42 0.67 -25.13
CA VAL A 202 1.17 1.12 -25.74
C VAL A 202 0.74 2.41 -25.04
N PRO A 203 0.57 3.53 -25.76
CA PRO A 203 0.12 4.78 -25.17
C PRO A 203 -1.16 4.60 -24.37
N ARG A 204 -1.21 5.18 -23.18
CA ARG A 204 -2.41 5.23 -22.34
C ARG A 204 -2.78 6.69 -22.13
N ASP A 205 -4.07 6.96 -22.27
CA ASP A 205 -4.62 8.30 -22.11
C ASP A 205 -5.08 8.51 -20.66
N ALA A 206 -4.49 9.49 -19.98
CA ALA A 206 -4.81 9.80 -18.58
C ALA A 206 -6.25 10.30 -18.41
N ASP A 207 -6.87 10.82 -19.47
CA ASP A 207 -8.28 11.26 -19.49
C ASP A 207 -9.25 10.08 -19.64
N GLN A 208 -8.76 8.88 -20.00
CA GLN A 208 -9.61 7.69 -20.17
C GLN A 208 -9.41 6.64 -19.08
N VAL A 209 -8.28 6.67 -18.40
CA VAL A 209 -7.96 5.68 -17.36
C VAL A 209 -8.56 6.11 -16.03
N ILE A 210 -9.63 5.42 -15.62
CA ILE A 210 -10.25 5.62 -14.30
C ILE A 210 -9.48 4.83 -13.22
N ARG A 211 -9.29 5.47 -12.06
CA ARG A 211 -8.73 4.89 -10.84
C ARG A 211 -9.54 5.34 -9.63
N SER A 212 -9.49 4.53 -8.58
CA SER A 212 -10.14 4.83 -7.30
C SER A 212 -9.13 5.46 -6.34
N PHE A 213 -9.50 6.60 -5.76
CA PHE A 213 -8.70 7.38 -4.81
C PHE A 213 -9.39 7.45 -3.45
N ASP A 214 -8.62 7.58 -2.37
CA ASP A 214 -9.18 7.72 -1.03
C ASP A 214 -9.92 9.05 -0.89
N CYS A 215 -11.15 9.01 -0.36
CA CYS A 215 -11.84 10.25 0.00
C CYS A 215 -11.06 11.02 1.07
N GLU A 216 -10.85 12.32 0.88
CA GLU A 216 -10.06 13.22 1.73
C GLU A 216 -10.89 13.94 2.81
N CYS A 217 -12.04 13.40 3.20
CA CYS A 217 -12.92 14.01 4.23
C CYS A 217 -12.38 13.90 5.66
N ALA A 218 -11.26 13.20 5.87
CA ALA A 218 -10.61 12.95 7.16
C ALA A 218 -11.42 12.18 8.23
N GLU A 219 -12.66 11.80 7.94
CA GLU A 219 -13.49 10.96 8.82
C GLU A 219 -12.80 9.59 9.05
N PRO A 220 -12.47 9.23 10.31
CA PRO A 220 -11.79 7.97 10.64
C PRO A 220 -12.53 6.70 10.17
N THR A 221 -13.86 6.77 10.07
CA THR A 221 -14.69 5.61 9.71
C THR A 221 -15.06 5.55 8.22
N CYS A 222 -14.73 6.58 7.43
CA CYS A 222 -15.04 6.61 6.01
C CYS A 222 -14.20 5.56 5.26
N ASP A 223 -14.83 4.75 4.42
CA ASP A 223 -14.17 3.81 3.51
C ASP A 223 -14.41 4.15 2.03
N ALA A 224 -15.02 5.33 1.79
CA ALA A 224 -15.42 5.77 0.47
C ALA A 224 -14.21 6.01 -0.44
N LEU A 225 -14.36 5.51 -1.67
CA LEU A 225 -13.46 5.71 -2.79
C LEU A 225 -14.08 6.70 -3.78
N VAL A 226 -13.23 7.51 -4.40
CA VAL A 226 -13.62 8.44 -5.46
C VAL A 226 -13.02 7.93 -6.76
N ASP A 227 -13.88 7.53 -7.70
CA ASP A 227 -13.47 7.12 -9.03
C ASP A 227 -13.30 8.35 -9.93
N LEU A 228 -12.09 8.57 -10.41
CA LEU A 228 -11.74 9.68 -11.29
C LEU A 228 -10.80 9.20 -12.40
N THR A 229 -10.80 9.93 -13.50
CA THR A 229 -9.69 9.81 -14.46
C THR A 229 -8.38 10.21 -13.76
N VAL A 230 -7.26 9.63 -14.18
CA VAL A 230 -5.95 10.00 -13.60
C VAL A 230 -5.67 11.49 -13.81
N SER A 231 -6.11 12.05 -14.95
CA SER A 231 -6.01 13.47 -15.27
C SER A 231 -6.82 14.36 -14.30
N ASP A 232 -8.09 14.04 -14.07
CA ASP A 232 -8.95 14.79 -13.14
C ASP A 232 -8.41 14.76 -11.71
N ALA A 233 -7.93 13.59 -11.27
CA ALA A 233 -7.29 13.44 -9.96
C ALA A 233 -6.02 14.31 -9.86
N ALA A 234 -5.17 14.31 -10.89
CA ALA A 234 -3.97 15.15 -10.93
C ALA A 234 -4.31 16.65 -10.86
N ALA A 235 -5.33 17.09 -11.60
CA ALA A 235 -5.78 18.47 -11.61
C ALA A 235 -6.34 18.90 -10.23
N ALA A 236 -7.15 18.05 -9.60
CA ALA A 236 -7.67 18.29 -8.26
C ALA A 236 -6.56 18.34 -7.20
N LEU A 237 -5.55 17.46 -7.29
CA LEU A 237 -4.43 17.42 -6.35
C LEU A 237 -3.49 18.62 -6.50
N SER A 238 -3.36 19.18 -7.70
CA SER A 238 -2.47 20.32 -7.98
C SER A 238 -3.04 21.68 -7.57
N SER A 239 -4.34 21.75 -7.23
CA SER A 239 -5.00 23.01 -6.95
C SER A 239 -5.04 23.31 -5.45
N ARG A 240 -5.02 24.62 -5.11
CA ARG A 240 -4.77 25.07 -3.74
C ARG A 240 -5.84 24.66 -2.72
N SER A 241 -7.05 24.30 -3.14
CA SER A 241 -8.18 24.04 -2.21
C SER A 241 -9.32 23.10 -2.66
N PRO A 242 -9.19 22.16 -3.60
CA PRO A 242 -10.12 21.03 -3.67
C PRO A 242 -9.51 19.75 -3.08
N ALA A 243 -10.33 19.10 -2.26
CA ALA A 243 -10.09 17.78 -1.71
C ALA A 243 -10.82 16.75 -2.59
N LEU A 244 -10.25 15.55 -2.75
CA LEU A 244 -10.95 14.44 -3.39
C LEU A 244 -12.06 13.94 -2.48
N LEU A 245 -13.32 14.30 -2.74
CA LEU A 245 -14.45 13.99 -1.85
C LEU A 245 -15.45 13.06 -2.51
N ALA A 246 -15.88 12.04 -1.77
CA ALA A 246 -16.99 11.20 -2.17
C ALA A 246 -18.30 12.00 -2.16
N PRO A 247 -19.32 11.60 -2.94
CA PRO A 247 -20.62 12.28 -2.95
C PRO A 247 -21.19 12.45 -1.54
N GLY A 248 -21.58 13.68 -1.19
CA GLY A 248 -22.13 14.01 0.14
C GLY A 248 -21.09 14.24 1.25
N HIS A 249 -19.80 14.09 0.96
CA HIS A 249 -18.75 14.36 1.94
C HIS A 249 -18.30 15.82 1.88
N HIS A 250 -17.81 16.34 3.00
CA HIS A 250 -17.40 17.73 3.13
C HIS A 250 -15.88 17.86 3.37
N PRO A 251 -15.26 18.95 2.92
CA PRO A 251 -13.85 19.20 3.19
C PRO A 251 -13.63 19.47 4.69
N VAL A 252 -12.41 19.24 5.15
CA VAL A 252 -11.97 19.65 6.49
C VAL A 252 -12.09 21.16 6.62
N ARG A 253 -12.71 21.62 7.71
CA ARG A 253 -12.83 23.04 8.07
C ARG A 253 -11.56 23.57 8.74
#